data_AF-A0A524MBN6-F1
#
_entry.id   AF-A0A524MBN6-F1
#
_cell.length_a   1.000
_cell.length_b   1.000
_cell.length_c   1.000
_cell.angle_alpha   90.00
_cell.angle_beta   90.00
_cell.angle_gamma   90.00
#
_symmetry.space_group_name_H-M   'P 1'
#
loop_
_entity.id
_entity.type
_entity.pdbx_description
1 polymer ?
#
loop_
_entity_poly.entity_id
_entity_poly.type
_entity_poly.pdbx_seq_one_letter_code
_entity_poly.pdbx_strand_id
1 'polypeptide(L)'
;MPIRFISRISEYDKKHLGFFVPKYATDFYQLKPGRYKGGVSLSHGDVTSCPINLVKYKHTLRGRLPLGIGKKDAISEVWIYRDTWIGPKEK
;
A
#
# COMPACT_ATOMS: atom_id res chain seq x y z
N MET A 1 9.85 -1.04 -13.48
CA MET A 1 9.63 0.32 -12.94
C MET A 1 8.54 0.25 -11.87
N PRO A 2 8.71 0.85 -10.68
CA PRO A 2 7.69 0.79 -9.64
C PRO A 2 6.45 1.59 -10.05
N ILE A 3 5.29 1.05 -9.73
CA ILE A 3 4.03 1.80 -9.72
C ILE A 3 4.12 2.80 -8.58
N ARG A 4 3.78 4.07 -8.81
CA ARG A 4 3.73 5.10 -7.77
C ARG A 4 2.39 5.79 -7.77
N PHE A 5 1.86 6.07 -6.58
CA PHE A 5 0.66 6.87 -6.41
C PHE A 5 0.65 7.53 -5.04
N ILE A 6 -0.04 8.66 -4.94
CA ILE A 6 -0.23 9.37 -3.68
C ILE A 6 -1.46 8.82 -2.96
N SER A 7 -1.35 8.61 -1.65
CA SER A 7 -2.49 8.24 -0.82
C SER A 7 -2.36 8.82 0.59
N ARG A 8 -3.51 9.07 1.23
CA ARG A 8 -3.53 9.48 2.64
C ARG A 8 -3.42 8.24 3.53
N ILE A 9 -2.47 8.28 4.47
CA ILE A 9 -2.32 7.25 5.48
C ILE A 9 -3.45 7.38 6.52
N SER A 10 -4.11 6.26 6.79
CA SER A 10 -5.27 6.18 7.69
C SER A 10 -5.15 4.94 8.57
N GLU A 11 -5.95 4.87 9.63
CA GLU A 11 -6.05 3.68 10.48
C GLU A 11 -6.56 2.50 9.68
N TYR A 12 -5.75 1.45 9.54
CA TYR A 12 -6.16 0.20 8.91
C TYR A 12 -6.96 -0.67 9.88
N ASP A 13 -6.41 -0.88 11.07
CA ASP A 13 -7.02 -1.53 12.23
C ASP A 13 -6.52 -0.86 13.53
N LYS A 14 -6.83 -1.42 14.70
CA LYS A 14 -6.45 -0.83 16.01
C LYS A 14 -4.93 -0.67 16.21
N LYS A 15 -4.09 -1.38 15.45
CA LYS A 15 -2.64 -1.40 15.61
C LYS A 15 -1.90 -0.92 14.35
N HIS A 16 -2.48 -1.09 13.18
CA HIS A 16 -1.81 -0.83 11.91
C HIS A 16 -2.37 0.40 11.22
N LEU A 17 -1.48 1.14 10.57
CA LEU A 17 -1.83 2.13 9.56
C LEU A 17 -1.95 1.46 8.20
N GLY A 18 -2.55 2.17 7.26
CA GLY A 18 -2.72 1.71 5.90
C GLY A 18 -3.13 2.84 4.97
N PHE A 19 -3.45 2.48 3.75
CA PHE A 19 -3.80 3.42 2.70
C PHE A 19 -4.80 2.80 1.74
N PHE A 20 -5.54 3.65 1.03
CA PHE A 20 -6.37 3.22 -0.08
C PHE A 20 -5.56 3.26 -1.36
N VAL A 21 -5.71 2.25 -2.20
CA VAL A 21 -5.19 2.28 -3.56
C VAL A 21 -6.22 3.05 -4.40
N PRO A 22 -5.83 4.14 -5.09
CA PRO A 22 -6.72 4.83 -6.00
C PRO A 22 -7.26 3.87 -7.07
N LYS A 23 -8.54 4.00 -7.44
CA LYS A 23 -9.19 3.09 -8.39
C LYS A 23 -8.42 3.01 -9.72
N TYR A 24 -7.95 4.14 -10.25
CA TYR A 24 -7.15 4.18 -11.48
C TYR A 24 -5.87 3.34 -11.35
N ALA A 25 -5.23 3.32 -10.18
CA ALA A 25 -3.99 2.58 -9.96
C ALA A 25 -4.28 1.07 -9.91
N THR A 26 -5.40 0.68 -9.30
CA THR A 26 -5.85 -0.72 -9.32
C THR A 26 -6.15 -1.18 -10.75
N ASP A 27 -6.91 -0.40 -11.51
CA ASP A 27 -7.42 -0.79 -12.83
C ASP A 27 -6.32 -0.75 -13.90
N PHE A 28 -5.59 0.36 -14.01
CA PHE A 28 -4.54 0.56 -15.02
C PHE A 28 -3.37 -0.40 -14.83
N TYR A 29 -2.91 -0.57 -13.59
CA TYR A 29 -1.79 -1.45 -13.29
C TYR A 29 -2.21 -2.89 -12.95
N GLN A 30 -3.52 -3.18 -12.96
CA GLN A 30 -4.09 -4.49 -12.68
C GLN A 30 -3.57 -5.08 -11.35
N LEU A 31 -3.53 -4.25 -10.30
CA LEU A 31 -3.13 -4.69 -8.98
C LEU A 31 -4.17 -5.68 -8.43
N LYS A 32 -3.67 -6.75 -7.80
CA LYS A 32 -4.48 -7.82 -7.19
C LYS A 32 -4.27 -7.88 -5.67
N PRO A 33 -5.23 -8.41 -4.90
CA PRO A 33 -4.98 -8.77 -3.50
C PRO A 33 -3.77 -9.70 -3.35
N GLY A 34 -2.98 -9.51 -2.30
CA GLY A 34 -1.75 -10.25 -2.06
C GLY A 34 -0.64 -9.36 -1.53
N ARG A 35 0.58 -9.92 -1.49
CA ARG A 35 1.76 -9.22 -0.99
C ARG A 35 2.63 -8.76 -2.16
N TYR A 36 3.19 -7.57 -2.04
CA TYR A 36 4.14 -6.98 -2.99
C TYR A 36 5.36 -6.46 -2.24
N LYS A 37 6.50 -6.36 -2.92
CA LYS A 37 7.58 -5.46 -2.51
C LYS A 37 7.17 -4.03 -2.86
N GLY A 38 7.46 -3.10 -1.97
CA GLY A 38 7.04 -1.73 -2.10
C GLY A 38 7.58 -0.87 -0.98
N GLY A 39 6.96 0.28 -0.78
CA GLY A 39 7.28 1.17 0.30
C GLY A 39 6.40 2.40 0.31
N VAL A 40 6.64 3.26 1.29
CA VAL A 40 5.96 4.54 1.43
C VAL A 40 6.96 5.64 1.74
N SER A 41 6.66 6.86 1.29
CA SER A 41 7.36 8.05 1.73
C SER A 41 6.93 8.42 3.15
N LEU A 42 7.90 8.75 3.99
CA LEU A 42 7.74 9.34 5.30
C LEU A 42 7.71 10.87 5.20
N SER A 43 7.56 11.52 6.35
CA SER A 43 7.73 12.97 6.46
C SER A 43 9.15 13.37 6.03
N HIS A 44 9.28 14.52 5.35
CA HIS A 44 10.55 15.06 4.81
C HIS A 44 11.12 14.35 3.57
N GLY A 45 10.35 13.50 2.90
CA GLY A 45 10.75 12.91 1.62
C GLY A 45 11.58 11.63 1.73
N ASP A 46 11.91 11.20 2.95
CA ASP A 46 12.51 9.90 3.19
C ASP A 46 11.58 8.78 2.70
N VAL A 47 12.15 7.70 2.18
CA VAL A 47 11.38 6.53 1.71
C VAL A 47 11.74 5.31 2.54
N THR A 48 10.74 4.56 2.98
CA THR A 48 10.95 3.28 3.67
C THR A 48 10.43 2.14 2.81
N SER A 49 11.34 1.23 2.45
CA SER A 49 10.99 -0.03 1.80
C SER A 49 10.33 -0.97 2.80
N CYS A 50 9.14 -1.46 2.47
CA CYS A 50 8.39 -2.37 3.32
C CYS A 50 7.46 -3.28 2.52
N PRO A 51 7.11 -4.48 3.04
CA PRO A 51 6.15 -5.34 2.36
C PRO A 51 4.77 -4.69 2.35
N ILE A 52 4.17 -4.59 1.17
CA ILE A 52 2.83 -4.03 0.97
C ILE A 52 1.83 -5.19 0.87
N ASN A 53 0.92 -5.29 1.84
CA ASN A 53 -0.14 -6.29 1.81
C ASN A 53 -1.44 -5.62 1.35
N LEU A 54 -1.88 -5.94 0.13
CA LEU A 54 -3.13 -5.45 -0.45
C LEU A 54 -4.27 -6.43 -0.17
N VAL A 55 -5.39 -5.91 0.31
CA VAL A 55 -6.65 -6.66 0.46
C VAL A 55 -7.76 -5.98 -0.32
N LYS A 56 -8.77 -6.74 -0.71
CA LYS A 56 -9.97 -6.18 -1.32
C LYS A 56 -10.72 -5.34 -0.28
N TYR A 57 -11.10 -4.12 -0.65
CA TYR A 57 -11.91 -3.25 0.19
C TYR A 57 -12.92 -2.50 -0.69
N LYS A 58 -14.21 -2.81 -0.52
CA LYS A 58 -15.30 -2.31 -1.37
C LYS A 58 -14.95 -2.51 -2.86
N HIS A 59 -14.88 -1.43 -3.63
CA HIS A 59 -14.59 -1.41 -5.07
C HIS A 59 -13.12 -1.10 -5.40
N THR A 60 -12.21 -1.21 -4.43
CA THR A 60 -10.77 -0.99 -4.64
C THR A 60 -9.93 -1.95 -3.78
N LEU A 61 -8.65 -1.65 -3.62
CA LEU A 61 -7.72 -2.29 -2.71
C LEU A 61 -7.36 -1.38 -1.55
N ARG A 62 -7.02 -2.00 -0.43
CA ARG A 62 -6.47 -1.34 0.75
C ARG A 62 -5.14 -1.98 1.11
N GLY A 63 -4.13 -1.17 1.33
CA GLY A 63 -2.81 -1.61 1.78
C GLY A 63 -2.68 -1.53 3.30
N ARG A 64 -2.18 -2.59 3.93
CA ARG A 64 -1.75 -2.58 5.34
C ARG A 64 -0.25 -2.32 5.43
N LEU A 65 0.14 -1.33 6.21
CA LEU A 65 1.54 -1.03 6.53
C LEU A 65 2.03 -1.88 7.73
N PRO A 66 3.33 -2.17 7.82
CA PRO A 66 3.92 -2.72 9.05
C PRO A 66 3.77 -1.76 10.24
N LEU A 67 3.90 -2.30 11.44
CA LEU A 67 3.87 -1.50 12.67
C LEU A 67 4.97 -0.44 12.66
N GLY A 68 4.63 0.77 13.10
CA GLY A 68 5.57 1.89 13.17
C GLY A 68 5.90 2.55 11.83
N ILE A 69 5.29 2.13 10.72
CA ILE A 69 5.52 2.74 9.40
C ILE A 69 4.42 3.75 9.07
N GLY A 70 4.85 4.96 8.68
CA GLY A 70 3.99 6.06 8.30
C GLY A 70 3.49 6.88 9.48
N LYS A 71 2.73 7.94 9.17
CA LYS A 71 2.10 8.83 10.14
C LYS A 71 0.63 9.00 9.76
N LYS A 72 -0.28 8.86 10.73
CA LYS A 72 -1.71 9.06 10.49
C LYS A 72 -1.96 10.44 9.89
N ASP A 73 -2.87 10.50 8.92
CA ASP A 73 -3.27 11.69 8.16
C ASP A 73 -2.19 12.30 7.24
N ALA A 74 -0.99 11.72 7.19
CA ALA A 74 0.04 12.13 6.24
C ALA A 74 -0.38 11.75 4.80
N ILE A 75 -0.04 12.65 3.87
CA ILE A 75 -0.08 12.35 2.44
C ILE A 75 1.27 11.74 2.09
N SER A 76 1.27 10.47 1.67
CA SER A 76 2.47 9.73 1.33
C SER A 76 2.41 9.21 -0.10
N GLU A 77 3.54 9.24 -0.79
CA GLU A 77 3.74 8.43 -1.98
C GLU A 77 3.88 6.97 -1.58
N VAL A 78 3.12 6.10 -2.24
CA VAL A 78 3.25 4.65 -2.15
C VAL A 78 3.88 4.16 -3.45
N TRP A 79 4.88 3.30 -3.34
CA TRP A 79 5.48 2.65 -4.49
C TRP A 79 5.40 1.13 -4.38
N ILE A 80 5.12 0.45 -5.50
CA ILE A 80 4.85 -0.99 -5.55
C ILE A 80 5.53 -1.60 -6.78
N TYR A 81 6.24 -2.71 -6.60
CA TYR A 81 6.79 -3.52 -7.69
C TYR A 81 5.80 -4.62 -8.09
N ARG A 82 5.07 -4.41 -9.19
CA ARG A 82 3.98 -5.30 -9.65
C ARG A 82 4.40 -6.75 -9.86
N ASP A 83 5.58 -6.95 -10.43
CA ASP A 83 6.20 -8.24 -10.74
C ASP A 83 6.56 -9.06 -9.50
N THR A 84 6.56 -8.44 -8.32
CA THR A 84 6.86 -9.10 -7.04
C THR A 84 5.61 -9.63 -6.34
N TRP A 85 4.48 -9.70 -7.04
CA TRP A 85 3.21 -10.18 -6.49
C TRP A 85 3.33 -11.61 -6.00
N ILE A 86 2.91 -11.82 -4.76
CA ILE A 86 2.71 -13.12 -4.14
C ILE A 86 1.24 -13.19 -3.73
N GLY A 87 0.54 -14.23 -4.20
CA GLY A 87 -0.88 -14.44 -3.92
C GLY A 87 -1.17 -14.53 -2.41
N PRO A 88 -2.41 -14.26 -1.99
CA PRO A 88 -2.82 -14.46 -0.60
C PRO A 88 -2.64 -15.94 -0.23
N LYS A 89 -2.12 -16.21 0.97
CA LYS A 89 -2.16 -17.58 1.51
C LYS A 89 -3.62 -17.91 1.78
N GLU A 90 -4.18 -18.86 1.04
CA GLU A 90 -5.44 -19.50 1.40
C GLU A 90 -5.28 -20.11 2.80
N LYS A 91 -6.27 -19.85 3.66
CA LYS A 91 -6.40 -20.48 4.97
C LYS A 91 -7.41 -21.60 4.87
#